data_AF-A0AB38ARL6-F1
#
_entry.id   AF-A0AB38ARL6-F1
#
_cell.length_a   1.000
_cell.length_b   1.000
_cell.length_c   1.000
_cell.angle_alpha   90.00
_cell.angle_beta   90.00
_cell.angle_gamma   90.00
#
_symmetry.space_group_name_H-M   'P 1'
#
loop_
_entity.id
_entity.type
_entity.pdbx_description
1 polymer ?
#
loop_
_entity_poly.entity_id
_entity_poly.type
_entity_poly.pdbx_seq_one_letter_code
_entity_poly.pdbx_strand_id
1 'polypeptide(L)'
;MQDHEVQDHEVQDHTAPDTAVPDTAVPDHERPCMTTAELTPQESARWALRAGLPLADDRLAPVTDTANHIQSVLGVLRELDFRQTPPAPVYQAGGPVGAAV
;
A
#
# COMPACT_ATOMS: atom_id res chain seq x y z
N MET A 1 35.99 46.16 9.61
CA MET A 1 34.65 46.13 10.23
C MET A 1 33.76 45.60 9.12
N GLN A 2 33.30 44.35 9.24
CA GLN A 2 32.44 43.71 8.24
C GLN A 2 31.00 43.94 8.70
N ASP A 3 30.27 44.78 7.98
CA ASP A 3 28.82 44.91 8.13
C ASP A 3 28.20 43.57 7.76
N HIS A 4 27.67 42.88 8.76
CA HIS A 4 26.89 41.66 8.58
C HIS A 4 25.50 42.10 8.12
N GLU A 5 25.19 41.96 6.84
CA GLU A 5 23.80 41.97 6.38
C GLU A 5 23.09 40.77 7.02
N VAL A 6 22.37 41.06 8.09
CA VAL A 6 21.31 40.22 8.63
C VAL A 6 20.30 40.07 7.49
N GLN A 7 20.26 38.89 6.88
CA GLN A 7 19.16 38.53 5.99
C GLN A 7 17.87 38.71 6.78
N ASP A 8 17.03 39.67 6.37
CA ASP A 8 15.65 39.77 6.81
C ASP A 8 14.97 38.43 6.51
N HIS A 9 14.92 37.58 7.53
CA HIS A 9 14.11 36.37 7.53
C HIS A 9 12.67 36.85 7.56
N GLU A 10 12.08 37.07 6.39
CA GLU A 10 10.62 37.12 6.28
C GLU A 10 10.10 35.82 6.87
N VAL A 11 9.59 35.91 8.11
CA VAL A 11 8.72 34.91 8.68
C VAL A 11 7.55 34.89 7.73
N GLN A 12 7.54 33.92 6.83
CA GLN A 12 6.43 33.71 5.92
C GLN A 12 5.19 33.61 6.80
N ASP A 13 4.32 34.62 6.72
CA ASP A 13 3.01 34.60 7.34
C ASP A 13 2.21 33.53 6.59
N HIS A 14 2.40 32.29 7.02
CA HIS A 14 1.59 31.17 6.60
C HIS A 14 0.24 31.30 7.31
N THR A 15 -0.51 32.35 6.97
CA THR A 15 -1.97 32.25 6.99
C THR A 15 -2.28 31.11 6.03
N ALA A 16 -2.41 29.89 6.58
CA ALA A 16 -2.94 28.76 5.86
C ALA A 16 -4.20 29.29 5.16
N PRO A 17 -4.28 29.24 3.81
CA PRO A 17 -5.55 29.54 3.19
C PRO A 17 -6.51 28.56 3.84
N ASP A 18 -7.67 29.07 4.23
CA ASP A 18 -8.86 28.28 4.44
C ASP A 18 -8.98 27.41 3.19
N THR A 19 -8.36 26.24 3.30
CA THR A 19 -8.36 25.25 2.26
C THR A 19 -9.71 24.68 2.52
N ALA A 20 -10.72 25.34 1.95
CA ALA A 20 -11.99 24.76 1.61
C ALA A 20 -11.63 23.33 1.28
N VAL A 21 -11.96 22.42 2.20
CA VAL A 21 -11.69 20.99 2.04
C VAL A 21 -12.10 20.77 0.60
N PRO A 22 -11.15 20.54 -0.34
CA PRO A 22 -11.60 20.21 -1.66
C PRO A 22 -12.43 19.00 -1.34
N ASP A 23 -13.69 19.08 -1.75
CA ASP A 23 -14.51 17.93 -2.02
C ASP A 23 -13.60 17.10 -2.89
N THR A 24 -12.76 16.33 -2.20
CA THR A 24 -12.04 15.22 -2.73
C THR A 24 -13.27 14.38 -2.88
N ALA A 25 -13.94 14.59 -4.04
CA ALA A 25 -14.65 13.58 -4.76
C ALA A 25 -13.83 12.38 -4.38
N VAL A 26 -14.34 11.63 -3.39
CA VAL A 26 -13.95 10.27 -3.17
C VAL A 26 -14.02 9.81 -4.60
N PRO A 27 -12.88 9.65 -5.30
CA PRO A 27 -12.96 9.21 -6.67
C PRO A 27 -13.83 7.98 -6.48
N ASP A 28 -14.91 7.89 -7.24
CA ASP A 28 -15.62 6.63 -7.30
C ASP A 28 -14.51 5.69 -7.73
N HIS A 29 -13.85 5.08 -6.74
CA HIS A 29 -13.01 3.93 -6.86
C HIS A 29 -14.13 2.95 -7.10
N GLU A 30 -14.69 2.99 -8.30
CA GLU A 30 -15.58 2.01 -8.88
C GLU A 30 -14.81 0.76 -8.57
N ARG A 31 -15.14 0.10 -7.46
CA ARG A 31 -14.23 -0.87 -6.86
C ARG A 31 -14.04 -1.90 -7.96
N PRO A 32 -12.86 -1.97 -8.62
CA PRO A 32 -12.63 -3.09 -9.50
C PRO A 32 -12.28 -4.16 -8.49
N CYS A 33 -13.30 -4.84 -7.99
CA CYS A 33 -13.09 -6.10 -7.32
C CYS A 33 -12.34 -6.99 -8.32
N MET A 34 -11.03 -7.08 -8.13
CA MET A 34 -10.09 -7.91 -8.88
C MET A 34 -9.84 -7.52 -10.34
N THR A 35 -9.32 -6.32 -10.58
CA THR A 35 -8.45 -6.10 -11.73
C THR A 35 -7.13 -5.54 -11.22
N THR A 36 -6.05 -6.29 -11.48
CA THR A 36 -4.67 -6.02 -11.07
C THR A 36 -4.17 -4.75 -11.75
N ALA A 37 -4.53 -3.58 -11.21
CA ALA A 37 -3.92 -2.32 -11.59
C ALA A 37 -2.60 -2.16 -10.82
N GLU A 38 -1.55 -1.73 -11.52
CA GLU A 38 -0.28 -1.36 -10.91
C GLU A 38 -0.52 -0.40 -9.74
N LEU A 39 -0.01 -0.75 -8.56
CA LEU A 39 -0.12 0.07 -7.36
C LEU A 39 0.69 1.34 -7.51
N THR A 40 0.08 2.45 -7.11
CA THR A 40 0.81 3.70 -6.86
C THR A 40 1.45 3.72 -5.47
N PRO A 41 2.48 4.56 -5.23
CA PRO A 41 3.11 4.68 -3.90
C PRO A 41 2.14 5.00 -2.76
N GLN A 42 1.12 5.80 -3.04
CA GLN A 42 0.08 6.22 -2.09
C GLN A 42 -0.84 5.05 -1.73
N GLU A 43 -1.14 4.17 -2.68
CA GLU A 43 -1.91 2.96 -2.42
C GLU A 43 -1.12 1.94 -1.60
N SER A 44 0.18 1.78 -1.90
CA SER A 44 1.10 0.99 -1.09
C SER A 44 1.14 1.48 0.37
N ALA A 45 1.25 2.80 0.59
CA ALA A 45 1.21 3.41 1.93
C ALA A 45 -0.11 3.09 2.66
N ARG A 46 -1.25 3.21 1.96
CA ARG A 46 -2.57 2.91 2.51
C ARG A 46 -2.72 1.44 2.90
N TRP A 47 -2.21 0.53 2.08
CA TRP A 47 -2.26 -0.91 2.36
C TRP A 47 -1.35 -1.29 3.53
N ALA A 48 -0.17 -0.70 3.60
CA ALA A 48 0.75 -0.91 4.72
C ALA A 48 0.17 -0.39 6.04
N LEU A 49 -0.46 0.79 6.03
CA LEU A 49 -1.18 1.30 7.20
C LEU A 49 -2.32 0.37 7.63
N ARG A 50 -3.07 -0.19 6.67
CA ARG A 50 -4.11 -1.20 6.96
C ARG A 50 -3.53 -2.46 7.61
N ALA A 51 -2.33 -2.86 7.21
CA ALA A 51 -1.60 -3.98 7.81
C ALA A 51 -0.97 -3.64 9.18
N GLY A 52 -1.12 -2.40 9.66
CA GLY A 52 -0.51 -1.92 10.91
C GLY A 52 0.99 -1.63 10.79
N LEU A 53 1.52 -1.51 9.56
CA LEU A 53 2.91 -1.22 9.29
C LEU A 53 3.03 0.14 8.59
N PRO A 54 3.14 1.26 9.33
CA PRO A 54 3.42 2.55 8.72
C PRO A 54 4.79 2.52 8.04
N LEU A 55 4.85 2.95 6.77
CA LEU A 55 6.08 3.00 5.98
C LEU A 55 6.61 4.44 5.97
N ALA A 56 7.93 4.58 6.15
CA ALA A 56 8.62 5.84 5.91
C ALA A 56 8.69 6.13 4.40
N ASP A 57 8.75 7.39 4.00
CA ASP A 57 8.69 7.82 2.60
C ASP A 57 9.78 7.19 1.72
N ASP A 58 11.00 7.05 2.24
CA ASP A 58 12.13 6.40 1.57
C ASP A 58 11.84 4.92 1.20
N ARG A 59 10.92 4.27 1.93
CA ARG A 59 10.55 2.86 1.71
C ARG A 59 9.38 2.69 0.76
N LEU A 60 8.64 3.75 0.42
CA LEU A 60 7.42 3.65 -0.38
C LEU A 60 7.72 3.19 -1.80
N ALA A 61 8.75 3.76 -2.44
CA ALA A 61 9.16 3.37 -3.79
C ALA A 61 9.53 1.88 -3.88
N PRO A 62 10.50 1.35 -3.11
CA PRO A 62 10.88 -0.07 -3.22
C PRO A 62 9.76 -1.04 -2.80
N VAL A 63 8.89 -0.67 -1.85
CA VAL A 63 7.73 -1.51 -1.48
C VAL A 63 6.71 -1.56 -2.61
N THR A 64 6.47 -0.45 -3.30
CA THR A 64 5.55 -0.39 -4.44
C THR A 64 6.05 -1.24 -5.60
N ASP A 65 7.34 -1.13 -5.95
CA ASP A 65 7.96 -1.96 -6.98
C ASP A 65 7.82 -3.46 -6.64
N THR A 66 8.07 -3.81 -5.38
CA THR A 66 7.91 -5.19 -4.89
C THR A 66 6.46 -5.66 -4.97
N ALA A 67 5.50 -4.82 -4.60
CA ALA A 67 4.09 -5.15 -4.64
C ALA A 67 3.60 -5.37 -6.07
N ASN A 68 4.03 -4.53 -7.02
CA ASN A 68 3.74 -4.70 -8.45
C ASN A 68 4.37 -5.96 -9.01
N HIS A 69 5.61 -6.28 -8.62
CA HIS A 69 6.23 -7.54 -9.00
C HIS A 69 5.43 -8.76 -8.51
N ILE A 70 4.98 -8.76 -7.25
CA ILE A 70 4.12 -9.84 -6.71
C ILE A 70 2.80 -9.90 -7.47
N GLN A 71 2.19 -8.76 -7.79
CA GLN A 71 0.96 -8.71 -8.58
C GLN A 71 1.12 -9.32 -9.98
N SER A 72 2.26 -9.07 -10.63
CA SER A 72 2.60 -9.69 -11.91
C SER A 72 2.68 -11.23 -11.79
N VAL A 73 3.37 -11.73 -10.75
CA VAL A 73 3.46 -13.17 -10.46
C VAL A 73 2.07 -13.77 -10.18
N LEU A 74 1.26 -13.09 -9.37
CA LEU A 74 -0.11 -13.51 -9.09
C LEU A 74 -0.99 -13.51 -10.34
N GLY A 75 -0.75 -12.61 -11.30
CA GLY A 75 -1.38 -12.63 -12.61
C GLY A 75 -1.14 -13.96 -13.32
N VAL A 76 0.12 -14.36 -13.44
CA VAL A 76 0.51 -15.65 -14.04
C VAL A 76 -0.09 -16.83 -13.27
N LEU A 77 -0.05 -16.81 -11.94
CA LEU A 77 -0.60 -17.89 -11.13
C LEU A 77 -2.13 -18.01 -11.24
N ARG A 78 -2.85 -16.90 -11.47
CA ARG A 78 -4.31 -16.89 -11.66
C ARG A 78 -4.74 -17.47 -13.01
N GLU A 79 -3.87 -17.42 -14.02
CA GLU A 79 -4.12 -18.03 -15.32
C GLU A 79 -4.03 -19.57 -15.27
N LEU A 80 -3.40 -20.13 -14.23
CA LEU A 80 -3.31 -21.57 -14.05
C LEU A 80 -4.66 -22.17 -13.63
N ASP A 81 -5.06 -23.25 -14.30
CA ASP A 81 -6.24 -24.02 -13.94
C ASP A 81 -5.92 -25.00 -12.80
N PHE A 82 -6.32 -24.64 -11.58
CA PHE A 82 -6.11 -25.48 -10.40
C PHE A 82 -7.05 -26.70 -10.32
N ARG A 83 -8.06 -26.84 -11.19
CA ARG A 83 -9.06 -27.94 -11.23
C ARG A 83 -9.45 -28.49 -9.85
N GLN A 84 -9.09 -29.75 -9.61
CA GLN A 84 -9.39 -30.50 -8.39
C GLN A 84 -8.18 -30.54 -7.45
N THR A 85 -7.19 -29.66 -7.64
CA THR A 85 -6.02 -29.57 -6.77
C THR A 85 -6.49 -29.03 -5.43
N PRO A 86 -6.47 -29.84 -4.36
CA PRO A 86 -6.83 -29.34 -3.05
C PRO A 86 -5.80 -28.31 -2.60
N PRO A 87 -6.17 -27.35 -1.74
CA PRO A 87 -5.21 -26.49 -1.09
C PRO A 87 -4.09 -27.32 -0.45
N ALA A 88 -2.86 -26.81 -0.51
CA ALA A 88 -1.74 -27.47 0.14
C ALA A 88 -2.08 -27.72 1.63
N PRO A 89 -1.72 -28.90 2.18
CA PRO A 89 -2.05 -29.24 3.55
C PRO A 89 -1.43 -28.22 4.51
N VAL A 90 -2.26 -27.70 5.42
CA VAL A 90 -1.79 -26.82 6.49
C VAL A 90 -1.14 -27.68 7.57
N TYR A 91 0.07 -27.33 7.99
CA TYR A 91 0.70 -27.98 9.14
C TYR A 91 -0.12 -27.66 10.40
N GLN A 92 -0.78 -28.68 10.96
CA GLN A 92 -1.40 -28.62 12.28
C GLN A 92 -0.48 -29.31 13.28
N ALA A 93 0.13 -28.51 14.16
CA ALA A 93 0.84 -29.04 15.32
C ALA A 93 -0.17 -29.79 16.22
N GLY A 94 -0.17 -31.12 16.16
CA GLY A 94 -1.10 -31.97 16.92
C GLY A 94 -1.54 -33.26 16.23
N GLY A 95 -1.38 -33.40 14.90
CA GLY A 95 -1.82 -34.58 14.15
C GLY A 95 -3.36 -34.75 14.14
N PRO A 96 -3.94 -35.51 13.20
CA PRO A 96 -5.39 -35.69 13.14
C PRO A 96 -5.86 -36.47 14.38
N VAL A 97 -6.43 -35.78 15.36
CA VAL A 97 -7.28 -36.41 16.38
C VAL A 97 -8.60 -36.74 15.70
N GLY A 98 -8.73 -37.99 15.25
CA GLY A 98 -10.01 -38.59 14.90
C GLY A 98 -10.32 -38.69 13.41
N ALA A 99 -9.78 -39.71 12.76
CA ALA A 99 -10.42 -40.37 11.62
C ALA A 99 -10.65 -41.85 11.97
N ALA A 100 -11.52 -42.09 12.95
CA ALA A 100 -12.15 -43.39 13.21
C ALA A 100 -13.32 -43.19 14.18
N VAL A 101 -14.55 -43.14 13.65
CA VAL A 101 -15.76 -43.83 14.14
C VAL A 101 -16.81 -43.81 13.05
#